data_AF-A0A1B6I962-F1
#
_entry.id   AF-A0A1B6I962-F1
#
_cell.length_a   1.000
_cell.length_b   1.000
_cell.length_c   1.000
_cell.angle_alpha   90.00
_cell.angle_beta   90.00
_cell.angle_gamma   90.00
#
_symmetry.space_group_name_H-M   'P 1'
#
loop_
_entity.id
_entity.type
_entity.pdbx_description
1 polymer ?
#
loop_
_entity_poly.entity_id
_entity_poly.type
_entity_poly.pdbx_seq_one_letter_code
_entity_poly.pdbx_strand_id
1 'polypeptide(L)'
;GTPVAVKLVDFQYPRYSSPAVDLIYFIWTSADEGVRETKQEELLDIYLQTFNSTLEELGCQERLTAEELRQDLRALADWVLVLICQLLPTVLCEPKDVIKTEDFKQEDFDPEKPDERIEKRYRGKRFKTDLPIVLKQYQSWVSS
;
A
#
# COMPACT_ATOMS: atom_id res chain seq x y z
N GLY A 1 22.13 -10.50 9.16
CA GLY A 1 21.62 -11.85 9.47
C GLY A 1 20.64 -12.26 8.39
N THR A 2 20.53 -13.54 8.08
CA THR A 2 19.57 -14.05 7.10
C THR A 2 18.22 -14.29 7.78
N PRO A 3 17.09 -13.78 7.24
CA PRO A 3 15.76 -14.07 7.78
C PRO A 3 15.49 -15.58 7.79
N VAL A 4 14.92 -16.11 8.89
CA VAL A 4 14.60 -17.55 9.05
C VAL A 4 13.11 -17.86 8.92
N ALA A 5 12.24 -16.88 9.17
CA ALA A 5 10.80 -17.00 9.08
C ALA A 5 10.15 -15.62 8.98
N VAL A 6 8.90 -15.57 8.51
CA VAL A 6 8.07 -14.36 8.42
C VAL A 6 6.79 -14.58 9.23
N LYS A 7 6.31 -13.53 9.91
CA LYS A 7 5.04 -13.52 10.65
C LYS A 7 4.33 -12.20 10.41
N LEU A 8 3.04 -12.26 10.08
CA LEU A 8 2.18 -11.07 10.00
C LEU A 8 1.91 -10.53 11.40
N VAL A 9 1.97 -9.21 11.54
CA VAL A 9 1.76 -8.46 12.78
C VAL A 9 0.72 -7.34 12.53
N ASP A 10 0.32 -6.64 13.58
CA ASP A 10 -0.52 -5.43 13.51
C ASP A 10 -1.88 -5.62 12.81
N PHE A 11 -2.73 -6.46 13.41
CA PHE A 11 -4.10 -6.73 12.95
C PHE A 11 -5.13 -5.65 13.34
N GLN A 12 -4.77 -4.37 13.27
CA GLN A 12 -5.66 -3.26 13.65
C GLN A 12 -6.64 -2.85 12.53
N TYR A 13 -6.34 -3.20 11.27
CA TYR A 13 -7.17 -2.87 10.10
C TYR A 13 -7.67 -4.06 9.24
N PRO A 14 -7.72 -5.33 9.70
CA PRO A 14 -8.21 -6.42 8.89
C PRO A 14 -9.68 -6.20 8.55
N ARG A 15 -10.04 -6.44 7.29
CA ARG A 15 -11.39 -6.28 6.77
C ARG A 15 -11.66 -7.34 5.71
N TYR A 16 -12.90 -7.80 5.64
CA TYR A 16 -13.34 -8.63 4.52
C TYR A 16 -13.46 -7.76 3.27
N SER A 17 -12.69 -8.09 2.25
CA SER A 17 -12.47 -7.27 1.06
C SER A 17 -11.96 -8.14 -0.08
N SER A 18 -11.89 -7.58 -1.30
CA SER A 18 -11.13 -8.21 -2.39
C SER A 18 -9.67 -8.43 -1.94
N PRO A 19 -9.06 -9.60 -2.22
CA PRO A 19 -7.66 -9.88 -1.94
C PRO A 19 -6.69 -8.89 -2.64
N ALA A 20 -7.14 -8.26 -3.74
CA ALA A 20 -6.36 -7.24 -4.45
C ALA A 20 -6.03 -6.03 -3.55
N VAL A 21 -6.88 -5.71 -2.56
CA VAL A 21 -6.65 -4.58 -1.64
C VAL A 21 -5.40 -4.79 -0.80
N ASP A 22 -5.20 -6.00 -0.27
CA ASP A 22 -4.02 -6.31 0.54
C ASP A 22 -2.75 -6.32 -0.33
N LEU A 23 -2.85 -6.88 -1.53
CA LEU A 23 -1.72 -6.96 -2.46
C LEU A 23 -1.27 -5.58 -2.96
N ILE A 24 -2.22 -4.73 -3.38
CA ILE A 24 -1.90 -3.38 -3.85
C ILE A 24 -1.33 -2.54 -2.71
N TYR A 25 -1.88 -2.68 -1.49
CA TYR A 25 -1.34 -2.01 -0.31
C TYR A 25 0.10 -2.43 -0.06
N PHE A 26 0.41 -3.73 -0.07
CA PHE A 26 1.78 -4.20 0.12
C PHE A 26 2.75 -3.66 -0.94
N ILE A 27 2.40 -3.77 -2.22
CA ILE A 27 3.26 -3.33 -3.34
C ILE A 27 3.58 -1.84 -3.25
N TRP A 28 2.58 -0.99 -2.97
CA TRP A 28 2.77 0.46 -3.01
C TRP A 28 3.37 1.05 -1.74
N THR A 29 3.34 0.32 -0.63
CA THR A 29 3.77 0.85 0.67
C THR A 29 5.06 0.22 1.19
N SER A 30 5.35 -1.02 0.78
CA SER A 30 6.41 -1.83 1.38
C SER A 30 7.44 -2.36 0.37
N ALA A 31 7.07 -2.49 -0.90
CA ALA A 31 8.03 -2.90 -1.92
C ALA A 31 9.02 -1.76 -2.23
N ASP A 32 10.22 -2.11 -2.68
CA ASP A 32 11.16 -1.12 -3.20
C ASP A 32 10.82 -0.71 -4.65
N GLU A 33 11.55 0.30 -5.14
CA GLU A 33 11.39 0.85 -6.48
C GLU A 33 11.53 -0.21 -7.58
N GLY A 34 12.54 -1.07 -7.50
CA GLY A 34 12.82 -2.08 -8.52
C GLY A 34 11.78 -3.20 -8.55
N VAL A 35 11.25 -3.56 -7.38
CA VAL A 35 10.13 -4.52 -7.28
C VAL A 35 8.87 -3.96 -7.93
N ARG A 36 8.53 -2.68 -7.65
CA ARG A 36 7.38 -2.03 -8.29
C ARG A 36 7.52 -1.91 -9.81
N GLU A 37 8.73 -1.81 -10.34
CA GLU A 37 8.92 -1.69 -11.79
C GLU A 37 8.97 -3.02 -12.53
N THR A 38 9.59 -4.04 -11.93
CA THR A 38 10.02 -5.22 -12.70
C THR A 38 9.45 -6.54 -12.19
N LYS A 39 8.84 -6.55 -10.99
CA LYS A 39 8.46 -7.78 -10.30
C LYS A 39 6.98 -7.90 -9.97
N GLN A 40 6.14 -6.95 -10.40
CA GLN A 40 4.72 -6.99 -10.08
C GLN A 40 4.03 -8.24 -10.63
N GLU A 41 4.23 -8.59 -11.91
CA GLU A 41 3.62 -9.80 -12.49
C GLU A 41 4.08 -11.08 -11.77
N GLU A 42 5.36 -11.17 -11.41
CA GLU A 42 5.87 -12.30 -10.63
C GLU A 42 5.19 -12.40 -9.25
N LEU A 43 5.01 -11.27 -8.56
CA LEU A 43 4.30 -11.23 -7.27
C LEU A 43 2.82 -11.59 -7.42
N LEU A 44 2.18 -11.15 -8.50
CA LEU A 44 0.78 -11.48 -8.81
C LEU A 44 0.59 -12.97 -9.02
N ASP A 45 1.48 -13.59 -9.78
CA ASP A 45 1.45 -15.02 -10.05
C ASP A 45 1.67 -15.83 -8.77
N ILE A 46 2.66 -15.46 -7.95
CA ILE A 46 2.92 -16.10 -6.65
C ILE A 46 1.70 -15.96 -5.74
N TYR A 47 1.11 -14.77 -5.66
CA TYR A 47 -0.06 -14.52 -4.83
C TYR A 47 -1.26 -15.36 -5.29
N LEU A 48 -1.56 -15.36 -6.58
CA LEU A 48 -2.68 -16.09 -7.17
C LEU A 48 -2.57 -17.60 -6.94
N GLN A 49 -1.37 -18.16 -7.17
CA GLN A 49 -1.10 -19.58 -6.93
C GLN A 49 -1.26 -19.92 -5.45
N THR A 50 -0.67 -19.13 -4.55
CA THR A 50 -0.75 -19.36 -3.10
C THR A 50 -2.19 -19.25 -2.60
N PHE A 51 -2.93 -18.24 -3.05
CA PHE A 51 -4.32 -18.01 -2.68
C PHE A 51 -5.21 -19.19 -3.09
N ASN A 52 -5.12 -19.61 -4.35
CA ASN A 52 -5.94 -20.73 -4.86
C ASN A 52 -5.57 -22.07 -4.23
N SER A 53 -4.28 -22.34 -3.97
CA SER A 53 -3.85 -23.53 -3.22
C SER A 53 -4.38 -23.52 -1.78
N THR A 54 -4.36 -22.35 -1.13
CA THR A 54 -4.92 -22.21 0.23
C THR A 54 -6.43 -22.45 0.24
N LEU A 55 -7.17 -21.94 -0.75
CA LEU A 55 -8.60 -22.23 -0.91
C LEU A 55 -8.85 -23.73 -1.09
N GLU A 56 -8.02 -24.42 -1.86
CA GLU A 56 -8.09 -25.87 -2.05
C GLU A 56 -7.89 -26.65 -0.75
N GLU A 57 -6.85 -26.30 0.01
CA GLU A 57 -6.57 -26.91 1.32
C GLU A 57 -7.71 -26.72 2.32
N LEU A 58 -8.43 -25.60 2.21
CA LEU A 58 -9.62 -25.29 3.02
C LEU A 58 -10.91 -25.93 2.49
N GLY A 59 -10.86 -26.63 1.36
CA GLY A 59 -12.01 -27.30 0.74
C GLY A 59 -12.96 -26.37 -0.03
N CYS A 60 -12.52 -25.16 -0.38
CA CYS A 60 -13.27 -24.22 -1.21
C CYS A 60 -13.22 -24.62 -2.69
N GLN A 61 -14.33 -24.46 -3.40
CA GLN A 61 -14.43 -24.75 -4.85
C GLN A 61 -14.11 -23.53 -5.71
N GLU A 62 -14.20 -22.34 -5.12
CA GLU A 62 -13.94 -21.05 -5.73
C GLU A 62 -12.47 -20.92 -6.13
N ARG A 63 -12.20 -20.24 -7.24
CA ARG A 63 -10.85 -19.91 -7.68
C ARG A 63 -10.84 -18.49 -8.21
N LEU A 64 -9.84 -17.73 -7.80
CA LEU A 64 -9.55 -16.42 -8.37
C LEU A 64 -8.78 -16.65 -9.68
N THR A 65 -9.23 -16.02 -10.75
CA THR A 65 -8.49 -16.01 -12.01
C THR A 65 -7.52 -14.83 -12.08
N ALA A 66 -6.49 -14.96 -12.93
CA ALA A 66 -5.53 -13.89 -13.13
C ALA A 66 -6.18 -12.64 -13.80
N GLU A 67 -7.26 -12.84 -14.56
CA GLU A 67 -8.02 -11.74 -15.17
C GLU A 67 -8.82 -10.98 -14.11
N GLU A 68 -9.56 -11.69 -13.25
CA GLU A 68 -10.32 -11.07 -12.14
C GLU A 68 -9.39 -10.31 -11.20
N LEU A 69 -8.25 -10.90 -10.82
CA LEU A 69 -7.27 -10.21 -9.98
C LEU A 69 -6.75 -8.92 -10.64
N ARG A 70 -6.45 -8.95 -11.95
CA ARG A 70 -6.02 -7.74 -12.68
C ARG A 70 -7.11 -6.69 -12.76
N GLN A 71 -8.36 -7.09 -12.98
CA GLN A 71 -9.50 -6.18 -13.00
C GLN A 71 -9.68 -5.50 -11.65
N ASP A 72 -9.62 -6.26 -10.56
CA ASP A 72 -9.68 -5.73 -9.20
C ASP A 72 -8.55 -4.75 -8.90
N LEU A 73 -7.31 -5.06 -9.33
CA LEU A 73 -6.17 -4.16 -9.14
C LEU A 73 -6.33 -2.86 -9.93
N ARG A 74 -6.78 -2.92 -11.18
CA ARG A 74 -7.08 -1.72 -12.00
C ARG A 74 -8.17 -0.86 -11.36
N ALA A 75 -9.21 -1.49 -10.80
CA ALA A 75 -10.28 -0.79 -10.09
C ALA A 75 -9.79 -0.04 -8.83
N LEU A 76 -8.62 -0.40 -8.30
CA LEU A 76 -8.00 0.24 -7.14
C LEU A 76 -7.00 1.35 -7.51
N ALA A 77 -6.91 1.77 -8.78
CA ALA A 77 -5.95 2.80 -9.20
C ALA A 77 -6.11 4.12 -8.42
N ASP A 78 -7.33 4.62 -8.28
CA ASP A 78 -7.58 5.84 -7.49
C ASP A 78 -7.24 5.65 -6.01
N TRP A 79 -7.45 4.44 -5.47
CA TRP A 79 -7.08 4.10 -4.10
C TRP A 79 -5.56 4.14 -3.89
N VAL A 80 -4.78 3.71 -4.89
CA VAL A 80 -3.32 3.81 -4.84
C VAL A 80 -2.85 5.27 -4.73
N LEU A 81 -3.48 6.20 -5.44
CA LEU A 81 -3.16 7.62 -5.29
C LEU A 81 -3.44 8.12 -3.87
N VAL A 82 -4.53 7.68 -3.26
CA VAL A 82 -4.84 7.99 -1.86
C VAL A 82 -3.75 7.43 -0.94
N LEU A 83 -3.32 6.18 -1.13
CA LEU A 83 -2.23 5.56 -0.36
C LEU A 83 -0.92 6.34 -0.50
N ILE A 84 -0.51 6.69 -1.71
CA ILE A 84 0.70 7.48 -1.96
C ILE A 84 0.61 8.84 -1.25
N CYS A 85 -0.52 9.54 -1.40
CA CYS A 85 -0.68 10.88 -0.84
C CYS A 85 -0.84 10.90 0.69
N GLN A 86 -1.41 9.86 1.31
CA GLN A 86 -1.65 9.82 2.76
C GLN A 86 -0.54 9.11 3.54
N LEU A 87 -0.05 7.98 3.01
CA LEU A 87 0.87 7.12 3.75
C LEU A 87 2.34 7.50 3.53
N LEU A 88 2.75 7.76 2.28
CA LEU A 88 4.14 8.10 1.97
C LEU A 88 4.71 9.27 2.79
N PRO A 89 4.01 10.41 2.99
CA PRO A 89 4.53 11.49 3.83
C PRO A 89 4.66 11.09 5.30
N THR A 90 3.86 10.12 5.76
CA THR A 90 3.93 9.59 7.13
C THR A 90 5.10 8.63 7.31
N VAL A 91 5.31 7.72 6.35
CA VAL A 91 6.41 6.73 6.40
C VAL A 91 7.77 7.38 6.18
N LEU A 92 7.83 8.40 5.33
CA LEU A 92 9.07 9.13 5.03
C LEU A 92 9.35 10.30 5.98
N CYS A 93 8.49 10.56 6.98
CA CYS A 93 8.73 11.64 7.92
C CYS A 93 9.98 11.37 8.77
N GLU A 94 10.70 12.42 9.13
CA GLU A 94 11.85 12.27 10.02
C GLU A 94 11.35 11.89 11.43
N PRO A 95 12.10 11.09 12.22
CA PRO A 95 11.65 10.61 13.53
C PRO A 95 11.17 11.71 14.48
N LYS A 96 11.76 12.91 14.38
CA LYS A 96 11.40 14.10 15.17
C LYS A 96 10.05 14.72 14.79
N ASP A 97 9.51 14.38 13.63
CA ASP A 97 8.29 14.91 13.04
C ASP A 97 7.15 13.86 13.03
N VAL A 98 7.38 12.68 13.63
CA VAL A 98 6.36 11.66 13.86
C VAL A 98 5.32 12.21 14.83
N ILE A 99 4.04 12.13 14.45
CA ILE A 99 2.91 12.46 15.33
C ILE A 99 2.32 11.15 15.78
N LYS A 100 2.17 10.95 17.09
CA LYS A 100 1.54 9.73 17.59
C LYS A 100 0.04 9.86 17.41
N THR A 101 -0.62 8.74 17.17
CA THR A 101 -2.08 8.71 17.00
C THR A 101 -2.80 9.28 18.24
N GLU A 102 -2.22 9.08 19.42
CA GLU A 102 -2.70 9.60 20.72
C GLU A 102 -2.63 11.13 20.83
N ASP A 103 -1.83 11.80 20.00
CA ASP A 103 -1.65 13.26 20.02
C ASP A 103 -2.74 14.00 19.22
N PHE A 104 -3.59 13.26 18.50
CA PHE A 104 -4.71 13.82 17.75
C PHE A 104 -5.93 14.06 18.65
N LYS A 105 -6.51 15.25 18.52
CA LYS A 105 -7.78 15.64 19.14
C LYS A 105 -8.83 15.84 18.08
N GLN A 106 -10.10 15.81 18.47
CA GLN A 106 -11.22 16.05 17.55
C GLN A 106 -11.13 17.42 16.84
N GLU A 107 -10.62 18.42 17.56
CA GLU A 107 -10.39 19.79 17.07
C GLU A 107 -9.40 19.86 15.90
N ASP A 108 -8.52 18.86 15.77
CA ASP A 108 -7.49 18.81 14.73
C ASP A 108 -8.03 18.38 13.36
N PHE A 109 -9.28 17.87 13.30
CA PHE A 109 -9.92 17.40 12.07
C PHE A 109 -10.88 18.44 11.46
N ASP A 110 -10.51 19.71 11.56
CA ASP A 110 -11.26 20.82 10.96
C ASP A 110 -10.99 20.90 9.44
N PRO A 111 -12.01 20.70 8.58
CA PRO A 111 -11.84 20.76 7.13
C PRO A 111 -11.48 22.16 6.62
N GLU A 112 -11.77 23.23 7.37
CA GLU A 112 -11.42 24.61 7.00
C GLU A 112 -10.02 25.03 7.48
N LYS A 113 -9.45 24.28 8.42
CA LYS A 113 -8.15 24.58 9.03
C LYS A 113 -7.24 23.35 9.04
N PRO A 114 -6.44 23.16 7.97
CA PRO A 114 -5.50 22.05 7.88
C PRO A 114 -4.51 22.05 9.05
N ASP A 115 -4.27 20.86 9.62
CA ASP A 115 -3.29 20.68 10.70
C ASP A 115 -1.87 20.93 10.19
N GLU A 116 -1.21 21.98 10.70
CA GLU A 116 0.15 22.35 10.35
C GLU A 116 1.17 21.22 10.53
N ARG A 117 0.93 20.31 11.50
CA ARG A 117 1.76 19.14 11.77
C ARG A 117 1.67 18.15 10.60
N ILE A 118 0.47 17.94 10.06
CA ILE A 118 0.25 17.10 8.87
C ILE A 118 0.91 17.76 7.66
N GLU A 119 0.68 19.05 7.43
CA GLU A 119 1.29 19.76 6.30
C GLU A 119 2.81 19.71 6.30
N LYS A 120 3.44 19.78 7.49
CA LYS A 120 4.90 19.73 7.64
C LYS A 120 5.49 18.47 7.02
N ARG A 121 4.79 17.33 7.07
CA ARG A 121 5.25 16.06 6.49
C ARG A 121 5.46 16.16 4.98
N TYR A 122 4.53 16.81 4.29
CA TYR A 122 4.60 17.05 2.84
C TYR A 122 5.75 17.99 2.44
N ARG A 123 6.30 18.77 3.38
CA ARG A 123 7.45 19.63 3.13
C ARG A 123 8.80 18.91 3.28
N GLY A 124 8.79 17.66 3.75
CA GLY A 124 9.99 16.85 3.99
C GLY A 124 10.81 16.59 2.72
N LYS A 125 12.15 16.57 2.87
CA LYS A 125 13.08 16.36 1.76
C LYS A 125 12.86 15.00 1.08
N ARG A 126 12.74 13.92 1.87
CA ARG A 126 12.52 12.55 1.35
C ARG A 126 11.24 12.47 0.54
N PHE A 127 10.12 12.93 1.09
CA PHE A 127 8.85 12.95 0.39
C PHE A 127 8.92 13.71 -0.95
N LYS A 128 9.55 14.90 -0.97
CA LYS A 128 9.73 15.67 -2.21
C LYS A 128 10.62 14.98 -3.24
N THR A 129 11.59 14.18 -2.80
CA THR A 129 12.47 13.40 -3.68
C THR A 129 11.77 12.17 -4.22
N ASP A 130 11.03 11.45 -3.39
CA ASP A 130 10.45 10.14 -3.74
C ASP A 130 9.11 10.28 -4.46
N LEU A 131 8.31 11.32 -4.17
CA LEU A 131 6.99 11.50 -4.77
C LEU A 131 7.02 11.51 -6.31
N PRO A 132 7.90 12.26 -7.00
CA PRO A 132 7.96 12.22 -8.47
C PRO A 132 8.29 10.83 -9.03
N ILE A 133 9.15 10.07 -8.33
CA ILE A 133 9.53 8.71 -8.74
C ILE A 133 8.31 7.79 -8.63
N VAL A 134 7.66 7.78 -7.46
CA VAL A 134 6.48 6.94 -7.21
C VAL A 134 5.32 7.31 -8.14
N LEU A 135 5.08 8.60 -8.40
CA LEU A 135 4.04 9.04 -9.34
C LEU A 135 4.34 8.61 -10.78
N LYS A 136 5.60 8.63 -11.21
CA LYS A 136 5.99 8.12 -12.53
C LYS A 136 5.75 6.62 -12.64
N GLN A 137 6.09 5.85 -11.60
CA GLN A 137 5.81 4.42 -11.53
C GLN A 137 4.30 4.15 -11.58
N TYR A 138 3.50 4.94 -10.84
CA TYR A 138 2.04 4.85 -10.87
C TYR A 138 1.48 5.10 -12.27
N GLN A 139 1.91 6.17 -12.94
CA GLN A 139 1.48 6.47 -14.30
C GLN A 139 1.82 5.34 -15.28
N SER A 140 3.01 4.76 -15.17
CA SER A 140 3.40 3.61 -15.99
C SER A 140 2.51 2.39 -15.72
N TRP A 141 2.20 2.12 -14.45
CA TRP A 141 1.39 0.97 -14.03
C TRP A 141 -0.08 1.09 -14.48
N VAL A 142 -0.69 2.26 -14.38
CA VAL A 142 -2.08 2.46 -14.86
C VAL A 142 -2.17 2.40 -16.39
N SER A 143 -1.07 2.72 -17.08
CA SER A 143 -1.03 2.74 -18.55
C SER A 143 -0.70 1.39 -19.20
N SER A 144 -0.34 0.37 -18.41
CA SER A 144 -0.09 -1.02 -18.87
C SER A 144 -1.35 -1.88 -18.88
#